data_AF-A0A1F4CKV3-F1
#
_entry.id   AF-A0A1F4CKV3-F1
#
_cell.length_a   1.000
_cell.length_b   1.000
_cell.length_c   1.000
_cell.angle_alpha   90.00
_cell.angle_beta   90.00
_cell.angle_gamma   90.00
#
_symmetry.space_group_name_H-M   'P 1'
#
loop_
_entity.id
_entity.type
_entity.pdbx_description
1 polymer ?
#
loop_
_entity_poly.entity_id
_entity_poly.type
_entity_poly.pdbx_seq_one_letter_code
_entity_poly.pdbx_strand_id
1 'polypeptide(L)'
;MDRRLFARRAPGFTMLEVLISIFIMTIGLLGLAGLQIQAQQAELESYQRAQALILVNDMADRVNANRRAAGCYNFTTTTASGAPFAGGGSGNSAPVCGPYGTIETRARANADMTEWHDTLNGAGEQLSGAQVGAMIGARGCVSLDTSVTPNQYRVSVAWQSMSKTKAPSADLTCAKNQYGDEAQRRVVSVTFPMACLNC
;
A
#
# COMPACT_ATOMS: atom_id res chain seq x y z
N MET A 1 -48.56 42.69 55.69
CA MET A 1 -47.34 43.04 54.92
C MET A 1 -46.88 41.79 54.20
N ASP A 2 -47.24 41.61 52.92
CA ASP A 2 -46.64 40.53 52.13
C ASP A 2 -46.69 40.90 50.64
N ARG A 3 -45.60 41.51 50.15
CA ARG A 3 -45.44 41.94 48.74
C ARG A 3 -44.92 40.75 47.94
N ARG A 4 -45.82 40.00 47.30
CA ARG A 4 -45.44 38.99 46.30
C ARG A 4 -45.01 39.68 45.01
N LEU A 5 -43.69 39.78 44.80
CA LEU A 5 -43.08 40.20 43.54
C LEU A 5 -43.25 39.08 42.51
N PHE A 6 -44.25 39.19 41.63
CA PHE A 6 -44.32 38.36 40.42
C PHE A 6 -43.26 38.85 39.42
N ALA A 7 -42.17 38.10 39.31
CA ALA A 7 -41.20 38.27 38.24
C ALA A 7 -41.91 38.02 36.89
N ARG A 8 -41.92 39.02 36.02
CA ARG A 8 -42.40 38.88 34.64
C ARG A 8 -41.55 37.81 33.94
N ARG A 9 -42.15 36.66 33.61
CA ARG A 9 -41.54 35.68 32.70
C ARG A 9 -41.52 36.29 31.30
N ALA A 10 -40.33 36.50 30.74
CA ALA A 10 -40.15 36.96 29.37
C ALA A 10 -40.39 35.78 28.40
N PRO A 11 -41.46 35.78 27.59
CA PRO A 11 -41.80 34.66 26.71
C PRO A 11 -40.92 34.56 25.44
N GLY A 12 -39.88 35.40 25.31
CA GLY A 12 -38.99 35.44 24.15
C GLY A 12 -37.61 34.78 24.35
N PHE A 13 -37.23 34.43 25.59
CA PHE A 13 -35.90 33.91 25.88
C PHE A 13 -35.72 32.44 25.44
N THR A 14 -36.81 31.66 25.45
CA THR A 14 -36.78 30.21 25.16
C THR A 14 -36.55 29.88 23.68
N MET A 15 -37.05 30.70 22.74
CA MET A 15 -36.87 30.47 21.30
C MET A 15 -35.42 30.76 20.87
N LEU A 16 -34.79 31.77 21.47
CA LEU A 16 -33.38 32.10 21.23
C LEU A 16 -32.46 31.00 21.78
N GLU A 17 -32.77 30.47 22.96
CA GLU A 17 -32.04 29.37 23.61
C GLU A 17 -32.04 28.09 22.76
N VAL A 18 -33.19 27.72 22.19
CA VAL A 18 -33.29 26.56 21.28
C VAL A 18 -32.50 26.79 19.99
N LEU A 19 -32.57 28.00 19.40
CA LEU A 19 -31.83 28.33 18.19
C LEU A 19 -30.32 28.28 18.41
N ILE A 20 -29.84 28.81 19.53
CA ILE A 20 -28.42 28.74 19.92
C ILE A 20 -28.01 27.28 20.16
N SER A 21 -28.87 26.48 20.80
CA SER A 21 -28.60 25.05 21.03
C SER A 21 -28.45 24.29 19.72
N ILE A 22 -29.36 24.49 18.77
CA ILE A 22 -29.29 23.88 17.44
C ILE A 22 -28.03 24.37 16.70
N PHE A 23 -27.70 25.65 16.78
CA PHE A 23 -26.49 26.22 16.16
C PHE A 23 -25.20 25.59 16.71
N ILE A 24 -25.10 25.41 18.02
CA ILE A 24 -23.95 24.74 18.65
C ILE A 24 -23.90 23.27 18.22
N MET A 25 -25.04 22.58 18.19
CA MET A 25 -25.11 21.18 17.76
C MET A 25 -24.70 20.99 16.30
N THR A 26 -25.13 21.85 15.38
CA THR A 26 -24.76 21.73 13.96
C THR A 26 -23.27 21.93 13.75
N ILE A 27 -22.65 22.89 14.44
CA ILE A 27 -21.17 23.06 14.43
C ILE A 27 -20.49 21.82 14.98
N GLY A 28 -20.98 21.27 16.10
CA GLY A 28 -20.44 20.04 16.68
C GLY A 28 -20.51 18.84 15.74
N LEU A 29 -21.65 18.65 15.06
CA LEU A 29 -21.85 17.56 14.11
C LEU A 29 -20.99 17.70 12.85
N LEU A 30 -20.78 18.92 12.35
CA LEU A 30 -19.86 19.17 11.23
C LEU A 30 -18.41 18.84 11.62
N GLY A 31 -18.01 19.18 12.85
CA GLY A 31 -16.72 18.78 13.40
C GLY A 31 -16.54 17.25 13.45
N LEU A 32 -17.54 16.54 13.96
CA LEU A 32 -17.55 15.07 14.00
C LEU A 32 -17.51 14.43 12.61
N ALA A 33 -18.27 14.97 11.65
CA ALA A 33 -18.25 14.49 10.26
C ALA A 33 -16.86 14.63 9.62
N GLY A 34 -16.15 15.74 9.88
CA GLY A 34 -14.77 15.92 9.44
C GLY A 34 -13.83 14.87 10.04
N LEU A 35 -13.96 14.57 11.34
CA LEU A 35 -13.18 13.52 12.00
C LEU A 35 -13.49 12.12 11.44
N GLN A 36 -14.76 11.83 11.13
CA GLN A 36 -15.18 10.56 10.55
C GLN A 36 -14.49 10.29 9.20
N ILE A 37 -14.40 11.30 8.33
CA ILE A 37 -13.73 11.18 7.03
C ILE A 37 -12.24 10.89 7.22
N GLN A 38 -11.59 11.60 8.14
CA GLN A 38 -10.16 11.38 8.42
C GLN A 38 -9.90 10.00 9.01
N ALA A 39 -10.78 9.50 9.88
CA ALA A 39 -10.70 8.16 10.42
C ALA A 39 -10.80 7.10 9.30
N GLN A 40 -11.75 7.25 8.38
CA GLN A 40 -11.93 6.34 7.26
C GLN A 40 -10.72 6.34 6.31
N GLN A 41 -10.13 7.51 6.03
CA GLN A 41 -8.91 7.59 5.22
C GLN A 41 -7.73 6.88 5.89
N ALA A 42 -7.55 7.07 7.19
CA ALA A 42 -6.50 6.41 7.96
C ALA A 42 -6.67 4.87 7.98
N GLU A 43 -7.92 4.39 8.06
CA GLU A 43 -8.24 2.97 7.98
C GLU A 43 -7.86 2.37 6.62
N LEU A 44 -8.21 3.05 5.52
CA LEU A 44 -7.84 2.61 4.16
C LEU A 44 -6.32 2.57 3.96
N GLU A 45 -5.58 3.57 4.45
CA GLU A 45 -4.12 3.57 4.36
C GLU A 45 -3.48 2.44 5.19
N SER A 46 -4.05 2.14 6.37
CA SER A 46 -3.61 1.01 7.20
C SER A 46 -3.85 -0.32 6.50
N TYR A 47 -5.04 -0.50 5.91
CA TYR A 47 -5.41 -1.69 5.16
C TYR A 47 -4.47 -1.93 3.95
N GLN A 48 -4.20 -0.89 3.16
CA GLN A 48 -3.26 -0.98 2.03
C GLN A 48 -1.86 -1.40 2.49
N ARG A 49 -1.38 -0.84 3.61
CA ARG A 49 -0.07 -1.21 4.16
C ARG A 49 -0.03 -2.67 4.63
N ALA A 50 -1.10 -3.15 5.27
CA ALA A 50 -1.20 -4.54 5.69
C ALA A 50 -1.17 -5.48 4.47
N GLN A 51 -1.92 -5.16 3.42
CA GLN A 51 -1.92 -5.93 2.18
C GLN A 51 -0.55 -5.93 1.50
N ALA A 52 0.13 -4.78 1.45
CA ALA A 52 1.47 -4.69 0.89
C ALA A 52 2.48 -5.57 1.65
N LEU A 53 2.38 -5.63 2.98
CA LEU A 53 3.21 -6.52 3.80
C LEU A 53 2.94 -7.98 3.52
N ILE A 54 1.69 -8.38 3.34
CA ILE A 54 1.33 -9.75 2.94
C ILE A 54 1.99 -10.10 1.60
N LEU A 55 1.89 -9.22 0.60
CA LEU A 55 2.44 -9.46 -0.74
C LEU A 55 3.97 -9.48 -0.79
N VAL A 56 4.63 -8.67 0.04
CA VAL A 56 6.08 -8.68 0.17
C VAL A 56 6.56 -9.99 0.81
N ASN A 57 5.87 -10.47 1.85
CA ASN A 57 6.21 -11.75 2.49
C ASN A 57 5.89 -12.94 1.57
N ASP A 58 4.76 -12.94 0.86
CA ASP A 58 4.41 -13.98 -0.11
C ASP A 58 5.52 -14.17 -1.17
N MET A 59 6.00 -13.08 -1.76
CA MET A 59 7.10 -13.17 -2.73
C MET A 59 8.43 -13.58 -2.07
N ALA A 60 8.71 -13.12 -0.84
CA ALA A 60 9.89 -13.59 -0.10
C ALA A 60 9.84 -15.11 0.16
N ASP A 61 8.67 -15.64 0.48
CA ASP A 61 8.46 -17.07 0.70
C ASP A 61 8.57 -17.87 -0.60
N ARG A 62 8.03 -17.37 -1.72
CA ARG A 62 8.21 -17.98 -3.06
C ARG A 62 9.68 -18.07 -3.46
N VAL A 63 10.43 -16.99 -3.26
CA VAL A 63 11.89 -16.95 -3.48
C VAL A 63 12.60 -17.98 -2.60
N ASN A 64 12.22 -18.09 -1.32
CA ASN A 64 12.78 -19.05 -0.38
C ASN A 64 12.39 -20.50 -0.67
N ALA A 65 11.23 -20.76 -1.25
CA ALA A 65 10.75 -22.09 -1.63
C ALA A 65 11.44 -22.60 -2.91
N ASN A 66 11.93 -21.71 -3.77
CA ASN A 66 12.53 -22.03 -5.05
C ASN A 66 13.97 -21.50 -5.20
N ARG A 67 14.81 -21.74 -4.17
CA ARG A 67 16.18 -21.21 -4.10
C ARG A 67 17.08 -21.60 -5.27
N ARG A 68 16.87 -22.78 -5.87
CA ARG A 68 17.66 -23.24 -7.05
C ARG A 68 17.49 -22.34 -8.27
N ALA A 69 16.36 -21.63 -8.35
CA ALA A 69 16.05 -20.65 -9.38
C ALA A 69 15.96 -19.23 -8.80
N ALA A 70 16.58 -18.97 -7.65
CA ALA A 70 16.64 -17.66 -6.98
C ALA A 70 16.97 -16.48 -7.91
N GLY A 71 17.88 -16.69 -8.87
CA GLY A 71 18.24 -15.67 -9.86
C GLY A 71 17.07 -15.23 -10.75
N CYS A 72 16.05 -16.08 -10.92
CA CYS A 72 14.81 -15.72 -11.65
C CYS A 72 14.09 -14.54 -11.03
N TYR A 73 14.09 -14.47 -9.70
CA TYR A 73 13.32 -13.47 -8.98
C TYR A 73 14.06 -12.13 -8.92
N ASN A 74 15.37 -12.06 -9.20
CA ASN A 74 16.10 -10.79 -9.28
C ASN A 74 15.84 -10.09 -10.63
N PHE A 75 14.61 -9.66 -10.86
CA PHE A 75 14.23 -9.01 -12.12
C PHE A 75 14.37 -7.49 -12.07
N THR A 76 14.40 -6.85 -10.90
CA THR A 76 14.57 -5.39 -10.79
C THR A 76 16.04 -5.01 -10.86
N THR A 77 16.53 -4.80 -12.07
CA THR A 77 17.96 -4.58 -12.36
C THR A 77 18.37 -3.12 -12.36
N THR A 78 17.44 -2.18 -12.59
CA THR A 78 17.72 -0.74 -12.60
C THR A 78 17.46 -0.17 -11.21
N THR A 79 18.47 -0.18 -10.35
CA THR A 79 18.37 0.28 -8.95
C THR A 79 17.95 1.75 -8.85
N ALA A 80 18.30 2.62 -9.79
CA ALA A 80 17.95 4.05 -9.72
C ALA A 80 16.43 4.31 -9.86
N SER A 81 15.73 3.53 -10.68
CA SER A 81 14.29 3.68 -10.95
C SER A 81 13.43 2.59 -10.32
N GLY A 82 14.05 1.52 -9.82
CA GLY A 82 13.35 0.32 -9.34
C GLY A 82 12.53 -0.33 -10.44
N ALA A 83 13.12 -0.47 -11.62
CA ALA A 83 12.53 -1.12 -12.79
C ALA A 83 13.43 -2.27 -13.31
N PRO A 84 12.87 -3.27 -14.03
CA PRO A 84 11.43 -3.51 -14.20
C PRO A 84 10.74 -3.92 -12.88
N PHE A 85 9.41 -3.77 -12.86
CA PHE A 85 8.52 -4.12 -11.74
C PHE A 85 7.39 -5.02 -12.24
N ALA A 86 6.85 -5.86 -11.36
CA ALA A 86 5.57 -6.54 -11.56
C ALA A 86 4.40 -5.61 -11.20
N GLY A 87 3.19 -5.93 -11.64
CA GLY A 87 2.00 -5.10 -11.43
C GLY A 87 1.98 -3.85 -12.31
N GLY A 88 1.30 -2.80 -11.84
CA GLY A 88 1.21 -1.51 -12.52
C GLY A 88 0.06 -1.37 -13.54
N GLY A 89 -0.87 -2.32 -13.57
CA GLY A 89 -2.09 -2.30 -14.39
C GLY A 89 -1.99 -3.05 -15.72
N SER A 90 -3.13 -3.13 -16.41
CA SER A 90 -3.30 -3.84 -17.69
C SER A 90 -2.43 -3.20 -18.78
N GLY A 91 -1.30 -3.82 -19.11
CA GLY A 91 -0.34 -3.31 -20.10
C GLY A 91 1.11 -3.57 -19.72
N ASN A 92 1.39 -3.85 -18.44
CA ASN A 92 2.66 -4.42 -18.03
C ASN A 92 2.58 -5.95 -18.11
N SER A 93 3.67 -6.58 -18.51
CA SER A 93 3.79 -8.04 -18.49
C SER A 93 4.47 -8.49 -17.21
N ALA A 94 4.13 -9.70 -16.73
CA ALA A 94 4.87 -10.33 -15.66
C ALA A 94 6.37 -10.47 -16.03
N PRO A 95 7.29 -10.29 -15.08
CA PRO A 95 8.70 -10.57 -15.30
C PRO A 95 8.91 -12.03 -15.72
N VAL A 96 9.80 -12.25 -16.69
CA VAL A 96 10.14 -13.60 -17.19
C VAL A 96 11.56 -13.94 -16.76
N CYS A 97 11.74 -15.15 -16.25
CA CYS A 97 13.03 -15.63 -15.79
C CYS A 97 14.00 -15.89 -16.94
N GLY A 98 15.26 -15.49 -16.74
CA GLY A 98 16.41 -15.93 -17.54
C GLY A 98 16.81 -17.41 -17.31
N PRO A 99 18.02 -17.83 -17.71
CA PRO A 99 18.46 -19.21 -17.59
C PRO A 99 19.01 -19.52 -16.18
N TYR A 100 18.14 -19.54 -15.17
CA TYR A 100 18.50 -19.96 -13.80
C TYR A 100 17.85 -21.29 -13.42
N GLY A 101 18.60 -22.14 -12.71
CA GLY A 101 18.11 -23.45 -12.23
C GLY A 101 17.84 -24.46 -13.34
N THR A 102 17.01 -25.47 -13.04
CA THR A 102 16.51 -26.45 -14.01
C THR A 102 15.27 -25.92 -14.73
N ILE A 103 14.84 -26.60 -15.80
CA ILE A 103 13.61 -26.27 -16.54
C ILE A 103 12.40 -26.20 -15.60
N GLU A 104 12.29 -27.14 -14.67
CA GLU A 104 11.19 -27.22 -13.70
C GLU A 104 11.21 -26.05 -12.71
N THR A 105 12.37 -25.77 -12.09
CA THR A 105 12.48 -24.66 -11.13
C THR A 105 12.29 -23.30 -11.80
N ARG A 106 12.70 -23.18 -13.07
CA ARG A 106 12.47 -21.98 -13.88
C ARG A 106 11.00 -21.82 -14.25
N ALA A 107 10.32 -22.90 -14.65
CA ALA A 107 8.90 -22.87 -14.94
C ALA A 107 8.09 -22.47 -13.70
N ARG A 108 8.47 -22.99 -12.52
CA ARG A 108 7.88 -22.57 -11.24
C ARG A 108 8.11 -21.10 -10.95
N ALA A 109 9.32 -20.58 -11.13
CA ALA A 109 9.59 -19.16 -10.91
C ALA A 109 8.79 -18.25 -11.85
N ASN A 110 8.63 -18.63 -13.11
CA ASN A 110 7.77 -17.89 -14.05
C ASN A 110 6.30 -17.90 -13.61
N ALA A 111 5.80 -19.04 -13.13
CA ALA A 111 4.44 -19.14 -12.59
C ALA A 111 4.26 -18.25 -11.35
N ASP A 112 5.21 -18.30 -10.40
CA ASP A 112 5.20 -17.46 -9.20
C ASP A 112 5.18 -15.96 -9.55
N MET A 113 6.03 -15.52 -10.49
CA MET A 113 6.08 -14.13 -10.91
C MET A 113 4.82 -13.68 -11.64
N THR A 114 4.18 -14.59 -12.40
CA THR A 114 2.92 -14.31 -13.09
C THR A 114 1.78 -14.18 -12.09
N GLU A 115 1.64 -15.13 -11.17
CA GLU A 115 0.61 -15.10 -10.13
C GLU A 115 0.74 -13.86 -9.23
N TRP A 116 1.96 -13.52 -8.83
CA TRP A 116 2.21 -12.32 -8.02
C TRP A 116 1.95 -11.03 -8.81
N HIS A 117 2.31 -11.00 -10.10
CA HIS A 117 1.98 -9.88 -11.00
C HIS A 117 0.47 -9.69 -11.12
N ASP A 118 -0.28 -10.76 -11.31
CA ASP A 118 -1.75 -10.73 -11.41
C ASP A 118 -2.39 -10.28 -10.09
N THR A 119 -1.86 -10.77 -8.97
CA THR A 119 -2.30 -10.36 -7.63
C THR A 119 -2.06 -8.86 -7.40
N LEU A 120 -0.89 -8.33 -7.79
CA LEU A 120 -0.58 -6.90 -7.73
C LEU A 120 -1.49 -6.06 -8.62
N ASN A 121 -1.90 -6.57 -9.78
CA ASN A 121 -2.89 -5.90 -10.63
C ASN A 121 -4.32 -5.97 -10.08
N GLY A 122 -4.56 -6.78 -9.05
CA GLY A 122 -5.88 -6.94 -8.46
C GLY A 122 -6.74 -8.00 -9.13
N ALA A 123 -6.13 -9.04 -9.73
CA ALA A 123 -6.88 -10.14 -10.33
C ALA A 123 -7.85 -10.84 -9.37
N GLY A 124 -7.60 -10.76 -8.06
CA GLY A 124 -8.47 -11.28 -7.01
C GLY A 124 -9.74 -10.45 -6.73
N GLU A 125 -9.82 -9.20 -7.19
CA GLU A 125 -10.97 -8.31 -6.95
C GLU A 125 -11.39 -7.64 -8.26
N GLN A 126 -12.54 -8.02 -8.80
CA GLN A 126 -13.03 -7.51 -10.08
C GLN A 126 -14.37 -6.80 -9.91
N LEU A 127 -14.45 -5.57 -10.42
CA LEU A 127 -15.69 -4.82 -10.56
C LEU A 127 -16.00 -4.69 -12.05
N SER A 128 -17.08 -5.31 -12.50
CA SER A 128 -17.50 -5.26 -13.91
C SER A 128 -16.41 -5.71 -14.90
N GLY A 129 -15.59 -6.69 -14.50
CA GLY A 129 -14.47 -7.21 -15.30
C GLY A 129 -13.19 -6.36 -15.25
N ALA A 130 -13.21 -5.20 -14.59
CA ALA A 130 -12.01 -4.42 -14.32
C ALA A 130 -11.38 -4.90 -13.00
N GLN A 131 -10.06 -5.11 -13.01
CA GLN A 131 -9.31 -5.43 -11.79
C GLN A 131 -9.22 -4.17 -10.91
N VAL A 132 -9.72 -4.23 -9.69
CA VAL A 132 -9.84 -3.07 -8.78
C VAL A 132 -9.04 -3.29 -7.51
N GLY A 133 -7.91 -4.00 -7.61
CA GLY A 133 -7.13 -4.52 -6.49
C GLY A 133 -7.03 -3.61 -5.26
N ALA A 134 -6.84 -4.23 -4.10
CA ALA A 134 -6.83 -3.57 -2.79
C ALA A 134 -5.87 -2.35 -2.65
N MET A 135 -4.89 -2.22 -3.54
CA MET A 135 -3.94 -1.11 -3.57
C MET A 135 -3.93 -0.45 -4.95
N ILE A 136 -3.95 0.89 -4.96
CA ILE A 136 -3.95 1.68 -6.19
C ILE A 136 -2.56 1.62 -6.83
N GLY A 137 -2.51 1.09 -8.05
CA GLY A 137 -1.29 1.04 -8.87
C GLY A 137 -0.16 0.24 -8.23
N ALA A 138 -0.48 -0.85 -7.53
CA ALA A 138 0.53 -1.65 -6.85
C ALA A 138 1.60 -2.18 -7.82
N ARG A 139 2.86 -2.05 -7.43
CA ARG A 139 4.03 -2.46 -8.21
C ARG A 139 5.01 -3.18 -7.31
N GLY A 140 5.52 -4.30 -7.79
CA GLY A 140 6.40 -5.18 -7.06
C GLY A 140 7.80 -5.20 -7.63
N CYS A 141 8.82 -5.08 -6.79
CA CYS A 141 10.22 -5.12 -7.18
C CYS A 141 10.98 -6.16 -6.36
N VAL A 142 11.92 -6.83 -7.01
CA VAL A 142 12.82 -7.77 -6.35
C VAL A 142 14.23 -7.53 -6.87
N SER A 143 15.11 -7.11 -5.97
CA SER A 143 16.50 -6.78 -6.27
C SER A 143 17.45 -7.57 -5.37
N LEU A 144 18.59 -7.98 -5.91
CA LEU A 144 19.69 -8.57 -5.15
C LEU A 144 20.75 -7.51 -4.81
N ASP A 145 21.07 -7.38 -3.53
CA ASP A 145 22.21 -6.61 -3.05
C ASP A 145 23.42 -7.54 -2.87
N THR A 146 24.41 -7.36 -3.74
CA THR A 146 25.68 -8.10 -3.71
C THR A 146 26.82 -7.32 -3.04
N SER A 147 26.53 -6.13 -2.50
CA SER A 147 27.52 -5.31 -1.77
C SER A 147 27.70 -5.75 -0.31
N VAL A 148 26.79 -6.60 0.18
CA VAL A 148 26.77 -7.15 1.54
C VAL A 148 27.06 -8.65 1.51
N THR A 149 27.66 -9.18 2.59
CA THR A 149 27.92 -10.62 2.75
C THR A 149 27.22 -11.15 3.99
N PRO A 150 26.33 -12.16 3.88
CA PRO A 150 25.88 -12.79 2.63
C PRO A 150 25.03 -11.85 1.77
N ASN A 151 24.97 -12.10 0.46
CA ASN A 151 24.11 -11.35 -0.47
C ASN A 151 22.66 -11.34 0.05
N GLN A 152 21.99 -10.20 -0.06
CA GLN A 152 20.63 -10.02 0.45
C GLN A 152 19.64 -9.77 -0.69
N TYR A 153 18.56 -10.53 -0.70
CA TYR A 153 17.40 -10.21 -1.53
C TYR A 153 16.58 -9.14 -0.84
N ARG A 154 16.10 -8.17 -1.62
CA ARG A 154 15.14 -7.17 -1.18
C ARG A 154 13.90 -7.27 -2.04
N VAL A 155 12.80 -7.67 -1.42
CA VAL A 155 11.47 -7.66 -2.02
C VAL A 155 10.77 -6.39 -1.56
N SER A 156 10.19 -5.64 -2.49
CA SER A 156 9.51 -4.37 -2.20
C SER A 156 8.19 -4.31 -2.95
N VAL A 157 7.17 -3.75 -2.30
CA VAL A 157 5.90 -3.38 -2.94
C VAL A 157 5.70 -1.89 -2.77
N ALA A 158 5.46 -1.21 -3.88
CA ALA A 158 5.13 0.19 -3.97
C ALA A 158 3.67 0.39 -4.40
N TRP A 159 3.01 1.41 -3.89
CA TRP A 159 1.64 1.77 -4.26
C TRP A 159 1.38 3.27 -4.07
N GLN A 160 0.23 3.73 -4.59
CA GLN A 160 -0.22 5.11 -4.43
C GLN A 160 -1.05 5.28 -3.16
N SER A 161 -0.62 6.18 -2.27
CA SER A 161 -1.40 6.64 -1.12
C SER A 161 -2.44 7.68 -1.53
N MET A 162 -3.54 7.74 -0.78
CA MET A 162 -4.55 8.80 -0.91
C MET A 162 -4.03 10.15 -0.38
N SER A 163 -3.18 10.16 0.67
CA SER A 163 -2.58 11.37 1.23
C SER A 163 -1.13 11.59 0.77
N LYS A 164 -0.77 12.87 0.52
CA LYS A 164 0.63 13.25 0.30
C LYS A 164 1.38 13.29 1.62
N THR A 165 2.52 12.62 1.69
CA THR A 165 3.46 12.77 2.81
C THR A 165 4.89 12.96 2.28
N LYS A 166 5.92 12.57 3.02
CA LYS A 166 7.29 12.64 2.51
C LYS A 166 7.54 11.49 1.54
N ALA A 167 8.27 11.78 0.47
CA ALA A 167 8.74 10.75 -0.46
C ALA A 167 9.56 9.69 0.30
N PRO A 168 9.51 8.41 -0.12
CA PRO A 168 10.36 7.36 0.42
C PRO A 168 11.85 7.73 0.35
N SER A 169 12.66 7.11 1.21
CA SER A 169 14.12 7.31 1.19
C SER A 169 14.71 6.97 -0.17
N ALA A 170 15.86 7.58 -0.50
CA ALA A 170 16.52 7.39 -1.79
C ALA A 170 16.87 5.91 -2.09
N ASP A 171 17.05 5.09 -1.06
CA ASP A 171 17.37 3.66 -1.17
C ASP A 171 16.16 2.78 -1.51
N LEU A 172 14.93 3.30 -1.32
CA LEU A 172 13.67 2.64 -1.63
C LEU A 172 13.18 3.06 -3.02
N THR A 173 13.81 2.50 -4.04
CA THR A 173 13.61 2.93 -5.43
C THR A 173 12.51 2.18 -6.17
N CYS A 174 11.87 1.17 -5.57
CA CYS A 174 10.84 0.38 -6.25
C CYS A 174 9.74 1.26 -6.86
N ALA A 175 9.56 1.15 -8.18
CA ALA A 175 8.60 1.95 -8.96
C ALA A 175 8.72 3.47 -8.73
N LYS A 176 9.95 3.99 -8.62
CA LYS A 176 10.19 5.42 -8.50
C LYS A 176 9.66 6.16 -9.74
N ASN A 177 9.05 7.31 -9.50
CA ASN A 177 8.43 8.21 -10.48
C ASN A 177 7.23 7.59 -11.23
N GLN A 178 6.59 6.55 -10.69
CA GLN A 178 5.45 5.88 -11.32
C GLN A 178 4.07 6.38 -10.83
N TYR A 179 4.03 7.32 -9.88
CA TYR A 179 2.80 7.75 -9.18
C TYR A 179 2.49 9.25 -9.34
N GLY A 180 3.08 9.90 -10.34
CA GLY A 180 2.98 11.35 -10.53
C GLY A 180 3.80 12.12 -9.51
N ASP A 181 3.28 12.25 -8.28
CA ASP A 181 3.97 12.88 -7.15
C ASP A 181 4.58 11.82 -6.21
N GLU A 182 5.89 11.87 -6.02
CA GLU A 182 6.62 10.96 -5.14
C GLU A 182 6.19 11.05 -3.66
N ALA A 183 5.58 12.16 -3.24
CA ALA A 183 4.94 12.31 -1.93
C ALA A 183 3.79 11.31 -1.70
N GLN A 184 3.20 10.80 -2.78
CA GLN A 184 2.12 9.80 -2.75
C GLN A 184 2.63 8.37 -2.83
N ARG A 185 3.90 8.15 -3.18
CA ARG A 185 4.47 6.80 -3.24
C ARG A 185 4.67 6.27 -1.82
N ARG A 186 4.15 5.07 -1.56
CA ARG A 186 4.45 4.28 -0.36
C ARG A 186 5.21 3.06 -0.80
N VAL A 187 6.14 2.61 0.04
CA VAL A 187 6.94 1.42 -0.21
C VAL A 187 7.10 0.67 1.11
N VAL A 188 6.84 -0.63 1.08
CA VAL A 188 7.32 -1.56 2.11
C VAL A 188 8.30 -2.52 1.49
N SER A 189 9.28 -2.93 2.28
CA SER A 189 10.32 -3.84 1.83
C SER A 189 10.67 -4.82 2.93
N VAL A 190 11.00 -6.05 2.55
CA VAL A 190 11.69 -7.01 3.42
C VAL A 190 13.01 -7.37 2.76
N THR A 191 14.03 -7.56 3.60
CA THR A 191 15.32 -8.07 3.18
C THR A 191 15.59 -9.40 3.86
N PHE A 192 16.16 -10.34 3.11
CA PHE A 192 16.55 -11.64 3.66
C PHE A 192 17.80 -12.15 2.95
N PRO A 193 18.71 -12.82 3.69
CA PRO A 193 19.87 -13.45 3.09
C PRO A 193 19.45 -14.73 2.37
N MET A 194 20.10 -15.04 1.25
CA MET A 194 20.05 -16.41 0.74
C MET A 194 21.14 -17.24 1.41
N ALA A 195 20.75 -18.04 2.40
CA ALA A 195 21.59 -19.12 2.88
C ALA A 195 21.64 -20.20 1.79
N CYS A 196 22.79 -20.30 1.13
CA CYS A 196 23.04 -21.37 0.19
C CYS A 196 23.33 -22.66 0.96
N LEU A 197 22.51 -23.70 0.77
CA LEU A 197 22.66 -24.98 1.46
C LEU A 197 23.68 -25.92 0.78
N ASN A 198 24.22 -25.53 -0.38
CA ASN A 198 25.32 -26.17 -1.12
C ASN A 198 25.87 -25.18 -2.18
N CYS A 199 26.27 -24.00 -1.73
CA CYS A 199 27.39 -23.30 -2.33
C CYS A 199 28.62 -23.78 -1.53
#